data_AF-A0A3N2IIC0-F1
#
_entry.id   AF-A0A3N2IIC0-F1
#
_cell.length_a   1.000
_cell.length_b   1.000
_cell.length_c   1.000
_cell.angle_alpha   90.00
_cell.angle_beta   90.00
_cell.angle_gamma   90.00
#
_symmetry.space_group_name_H-M   'P 1'
#
loop_
_entity.id
_entity.type
_entity.pdbx_description
1 polymer ?
#
loop_
_entity_poly.entity_id
_entity_poly.type
_entity_poly.pdbx_seq_one_letter_code
_entity_poly.pdbx_strand_id
1 'polypeptide(L)'
;MAKDKRRRRGSAFKRPLLIGGLALFLAVDVALVGYAVLGQGDAPSSDAYTPVPVASASDDPSESDAGSTTPEPTAVAVAAPTTYLSAVDESVAYRVAAGTCSATSRPVLEKTDDGGSTWIASTSTTDLSSVFRLQAVDQSYAYMVGLGGTSCLPGLTATYTSGSGFQTYPDRVASAWFLDPANPAVVHAPGGNAAAPCATGAVLAPLDDLRAALLCDDGVIYRTANSGVVWDAGTIIEGASSLAATGNGYVVAGRQAEDCAGVAVVGLSASSAGAAPVAVGCAAETLAAEDTTGPIAIAATDESVWIQLGGTVTVSADGGRTF
;
A
#
# COMPACT_ATOMS: atom_id res chain seq x y z
N MET A 1 -71.68 20.28 24.38
CA MET A 1 -72.07 19.97 22.99
C MET A 1 -71.04 20.56 22.04
N ALA A 2 -70.74 19.80 20.97
CA ALA A 2 -69.98 20.16 19.77
C ALA A 2 -68.43 20.20 19.89
N LYS A 3 -67.64 19.67 18.94
CA LYS A 3 -67.83 18.65 17.90
C LYS A 3 -66.42 18.34 17.38
N ASP A 4 -66.01 17.10 17.52
CA ASP A 4 -64.74 16.58 16.99
C ASP A 4 -64.83 16.49 15.45
N LYS A 5 -63.83 17.02 14.72
CA LYS A 5 -63.77 16.90 13.25
C LYS A 5 -62.34 16.86 12.72
N ARG A 6 -61.88 15.62 12.52
CA ARG A 6 -60.83 15.12 11.61
C ARG A 6 -60.26 16.13 10.59
N ARG A 7 -58.94 16.04 10.35
CA ARG A 7 -58.36 15.79 9.01
C ARG A 7 -56.88 15.35 9.08
N ARG A 8 -56.66 14.04 8.95
CA ARG A 8 -55.45 13.48 8.29
C ARG A 8 -55.57 13.75 6.79
N ARG A 9 -54.52 14.29 6.14
CA ARG A 9 -54.14 14.02 4.73
C ARG A 9 -52.95 14.90 4.31
N GLY A 10 -51.86 14.27 3.87
CA GLY A 10 -50.77 14.99 3.20
C GLY A 10 -49.44 14.24 3.03
N SER A 11 -49.40 12.98 2.62
CA SER A 11 -48.12 12.34 2.23
C SER A 11 -48.17 11.44 0.99
N ALA A 12 -49.27 11.46 0.22
CA ALA A 12 -49.42 10.59 -0.96
C ALA A 12 -48.86 11.18 -2.27
N PHE A 13 -48.55 12.48 -2.33
CA PHE A 13 -48.21 13.17 -3.58
C PHE A 13 -46.72 13.13 -3.98
N LYS A 14 -45.82 12.63 -3.10
CA LYS A 14 -44.36 12.61 -3.37
C LYS A 14 -43.84 11.26 -3.87
N ARG A 15 -44.61 10.18 -3.73
CA ARG A 15 -44.21 8.83 -4.19
C ARG A 15 -44.09 8.68 -5.72
N PRO A 16 -45.00 9.19 -6.57
CA PRO A 16 -44.87 9.01 -8.01
C PRO A 16 -43.71 9.82 -8.60
N LEU A 17 -43.38 10.98 -8.03
CA LEU A 17 -42.22 11.80 -8.42
C LEU A 17 -40.89 11.13 -8.10
N LEU A 18 -40.78 10.48 -6.94
CA LEU A 18 -39.57 9.73 -6.57
C LEU A 18 -39.37 8.49 -7.44
N ILE A 19 -40.44 7.77 -7.77
CA ILE A 19 -40.38 6.61 -8.66
C ILE A 19 -40.00 7.05 -10.09
N GLY A 20 -40.56 8.16 -10.57
CA GLY A 20 -40.20 8.73 -11.88
C GLY A 20 -38.73 9.15 -11.96
N GLY A 21 -38.20 9.78 -10.90
CA GLY A 21 -36.78 10.15 -10.82
C GLY A 21 -35.85 8.94 -10.82
N LEU A 22 -36.18 7.89 -10.05
CA LEU A 22 -35.39 6.66 -10.00
C LEU A 22 -35.38 5.94 -11.35
N ALA A 23 -36.53 5.84 -12.02
CA ALA A 23 -36.63 5.18 -13.32
C ALA A 23 -35.83 5.92 -14.41
N LEU A 24 -35.84 7.26 -14.38
CA LEU A 24 -35.05 8.07 -15.29
C LEU A 24 -33.54 7.90 -15.06
N PHE A 25 -33.12 7.89 -13.79
CA PHE A 25 -31.72 7.67 -13.43
C PHE A 25 -31.21 6.32 -13.95
N LEU A 26 -32.00 5.26 -13.76
CA LEU A 26 -31.65 3.90 -14.19
C LEU A 26 -31.59 3.76 -15.72
N ALA A 27 -32.46 4.48 -16.45
CA ALA A 27 -32.42 4.52 -17.91
C ALA A 27 -31.18 5.22 -18.46
N VAL A 28 -30.75 6.32 -17.82
CA VAL A 28 -29.51 7.02 -18.17
C VAL A 28 -28.29 6.13 -17.92
N ASP A 29 -28.28 5.42 -16.79
CA ASP A 29 -27.18 4.53 -16.43
C ASP A 29 -27.00 3.38 -17.43
N VAL A 30 -28.11 2.75 -17.84
CA VAL A 30 -28.10 1.71 -18.90
C VAL A 30 -27.62 2.26 -20.24
N ALA A 31 -28.00 3.49 -20.59
CA ALA A 31 -27.54 4.13 -21.82
C ALA A 31 -26.04 4.44 -21.80
N LEU A 32 -25.50 4.89 -20.65
CA LEU A 32 -24.08 5.15 -20.47
C LEU A 32 -23.25 3.87 -20.56
N VAL A 33 -23.71 2.78 -19.96
CA VAL A 33 -23.08 1.46 -20.08
C VAL A 33 -23.11 0.96 -21.52
N GLY A 34 -24.24 1.11 -22.21
CA GLY A 34 -24.36 0.74 -23.63
C GLY A 34 -23.40 1.53 -24.52
N TYR A 35 -23.25 2.84 -24.27
CA TYR A 35 -22.29 3.68 -24.99
C TYR A 35 -20.84 3.26 -24.73
N ALA A 36 -20.50 2.90 -23.49
CA ALA A 36 -19.16 2.44 -23.15
C ALA A 36 -18.79 1.11 -23.82
N VAL A 37 -19.74 0.17 -23.91
CA VAL A 37 -19.51 -1.15 -24.54
C VAL A 37 -19.45 -1.05 -26.06
N LEU A 38 -20.23 -0.15 -26.67
CA LEU A 38 -20.26 0.03 -28.13
C LEU A 38 -19.19 1.00 -28.65
N GLY A 39 -18.52 1.75 -27.76
CA GLY A 39 -17.44 2.69 -28.10
C GLY A 39 -16.06 2.06 -28.30
N GLN A 40 -15.91 0.74 -28.08
CA GLN A 40 -14.68 0.01 -28.39
C GLN A 40 -14.67 -0.41 -29.86
N GLY A 41 -14.40 0.56 -30.74
CA GLY A 41 -14.18 0.33 -32.17
C GLY A 41 -12.78 -0.22 -32.45
N ASP A 42 -12.76 -1.39 -33.09
CA ASP A 42 -11.78 -1.92 -34.05
C ASP A 42 -10.29 -1.55 -33.85
N ALA A 43 -9.53 -2.47 -33.26
CA ALA A 43 -8.08 -2.50 -33.45
C ALA A 43 -7.76 -3.03 -34.86
N PRO A 44 -6.99 -2.30 -35.69
CA PRO A 44 -6.56 -2.82 -36.98
C PRO A 44 -5.51 -3.92 -36.77
N SER A 45 -5.84 -5.13 -37.24
CA SER A 45 -4.88 -6.20 -37.49
C SER A 45 -3.85 -5.73 -38.51
N SER A 46 -2.57 -5.77 -38.15
CA SER A 46 -1.47 -5.67 -39.12
C SER A 46 -0.61 -6.92 -39.03
N ASP A 47 -0.97 -7.89 -39.86
CA ASP A 47 -0.04 -8.92 -40.33
C ASP A 47 0.87 -8.30 -41.40
N ALA A 48 2.19 -8.32 -41.16
CA ALA A 48 3.20 -8.38 -42.21
C ALA A 48 4.58 -8.73 -41.62
N TYR A 49 4.79 -10.01 -41.32
CA TYR A 49 6.16 -10.53 -41.21
C TYR A 49 6.77 -10.60 -42.61
N THR A 50 7.82 -9.80 -42.85
CA THR A 50 8.72 -9.96 -44.00
C THR A 50 10.03 -10.58 -43.50
N PRO A 51 10.44 -11.77 -43.98
CA PRO A 51 11.74 -12.32 -43.62
C PRO A 51 12.85 -11.58 -44.38
N VAL A 52 13.79 -11.00 -43.64
CA VAL A 52 15.04 -10.42 -44.16
C VAL A 52 16.03 -11.57 -44.39
N PRO A 53 16.72 -11.64 -45.55
CA PRO A 53 17.72 -12.67 -45.78
C PRO A 53 18.98 -12.41 -44.95
N VAL A 54 19.40 -13.40 -44.17
CA VAL A 54 20.66 -13.37 -43.41
C VAL A 54 21.81 -13.68 -44.38
N ALA A 55 22.61 -12.66 -44.68
CA ALA A 55 23.89 -12.82 -45.37
C ALA A 55 24.92 -13.39 -44.38
N SER A 56 25.55 -14.51 -44.76
CA SER A 56 26.72 -15.05 -44.09
C SER A 56 27.90 -14.09 -44.29
N ALA A 57 28.45 -13.56 -43.20
CA ALA A 57 29.76 -12.94 -43.17
C ALA A 57 30.64 -13.76 -42.21
N SER A 58 31.65 -14.42 -42.78
CA SER A 58 32.83 -14.87 -42.04
C SER A 58 33.72 -13.66 -41.81
N ASP A 59 34.06 -13.38 -40.56
CA ASP A 59 35.28 -12.68 -40.18
C ASP A 59 35.73 -13.19 -38.81
N ASP A 60 36.93 -13.79 -38.82
CA ASP A 60 37.80 -13.99 -37.66
C ASP A 60 38.53 -12.65 -37.45
N PRO A 61 38.60 -12.09 -36.23
CA PRO A 61 39.89 -12.15 -35.54
C PRO A 61 39.85 -12.09 -34.00
N SER A 62 40.92 -12.67 -33.44
CA SER A 62 41.77 -12.17 -32.34
C SER A 62 41.27 -12.23 -30.89
N GLU A 63 42.12 -12.89 -30.11
CA GLU A 63 42.24 -12.81 -28.65
C GLU A 63 42.40 -11.37 -28.12
N SER A 64 42.01 -11.25 -26.85
CA SER A 64 42.40 -10.26 -25.85
C SER A 64 41.72 -8.88 -25.91
N ASP A 65 40.70 -8.72 -25.06
CA ASP A 65 40.71 -7.59 -24.14
C ASP A 65 40.14 -8.00 -22.78
N ALA A 66 40.91 -7.68 -21.74
CA ALA A 66 40.58 -7.92 -20.36
C ALA A 66 39.34 -7.11 -19.98
N GLY A 67 38.20 -7.79 -19.83
CA GLY A 67 37.00 -7.22 -19.27
C GLY A 67 37.29 -6.71 -17.86
N SER A 68 37.42 -5.39 -17.73
CA SER A 68 37.29 -4.68 -16.47
C SER A 68 35.93 -5.05 -15.88
N THR A 69 35.92 -5.95 -14.89
CA THR A 69 34.73 -6.23 -14.09
C THR A 69 34.43 -4.97 -13.28
N THR A 70 33.63 -4.06 -13.83
CA THR A 70 32.87 -3.11 -13.01
C THR A 70 32.10 -3.97 -12.00
N PRO A 71 32.30 -3.79 -10.69
CA PRO A 71 31.54 -4.55 -9.72
C PRO A 71 30.05 -4.27 -9.97
N GLU A 72 29.29 -5.32 -10.27
CA GLU A 72 27.84 -5.25 -10.28
C GLU A 72 27.40 -4.75 -8.90
N PRO A 73 26.58 -3.68 -8.80
CA PRO A 73 26.13 -3.18 -7.52
C PRO A 73 25.44 -4.32 -6.79
N THR A 74 25.99 -4.72 -5.65
CA THR A 74 25.41 -5.76 -4.82
C THR A 74 24.12 -5.20 -4.23
N ALA A 75 22.98 -5.57 -4.79
CA ALA A 75 21.67 -5.22 -4.25
C ALA A 75 21.60 -5.69 -2.79
N VAL A 76 21.36 -4.75 -1.87
CA VAL A 76 21.14 -5.07 -0.46
C VAL A 76 19.72 -5.61 -0.34
N ALA A 77 19.58 -6.82 0.21
CA ALA A 77 18.27 -7.46 0.36
C ALA A 77 17.34 -6.61 1.24
N VAL A 78 16.11 -6.40 0.79
CA VAL A 78 15.07 -5.69 1.54
C VAL A 78 14.47 -6.64 2.58
N ALA A 79 14.54 -6.24 3.85
CA ALA A 79 13.96 -7.00 4.95
C ALA A 79 12.49 -6.62 5.20
N ALA A 80 11.72 -7.54 5.79
CA ALA A 80 10.35 -7.27 6.24
C ALA A 80 10.32 -6.18 7.34
N PRO A 81 9.25 -5.37 7.44
CA PRO A 81 9.14 -4.33 8.46
C PRO A 81 9.15 -4.88 9.88
N THR A 82 9.89 -4.24 10.78
CA THR A 82 9.83 -4.52 12.23
C THR A 82 8.80 -3.66 12.96
N THR A 83 8.38 -2.57 12.31
CA THR A 83 7.38 -1.62 12.80
C THR A 83 6.45 -1.28 11.64
N TYR A 84 5.15 -1.32 11.91
CA TYR A 84 4.12 -0.86 10.98
C TYR A 84 3.63 0.49 11.45
N LEU A 85 3.56 1.44 10.51
CA LEU A 85 3.14 2.81 10.73
C LEU A 85 1.97 3.10 9.79
N SER A 86 0.97 3.83 10.28
CA SER A 86 -0.14 4.31 9.45
C SER A 86 -0.55 5.70 9.90
N ALA A 87 -0.51 6.65 8.98
CA ALA A 87 -0.88 8.04 9.20
C ALA A 87 -2.37 8.27 8.94
N VAL A 88 -2.96 9.21 9.67
CA VAL A 88 -4.27 9.80 9.38
C VAL A 88 -4.08 11.18 8.74
N ASP A 89 -3.15 11.97 9.29
CA ASP A 89 -2.74 13.31 8.83
C ASP A 89 -1.32 13.61 9.35
N GLU A 90 -0.85 14.85 9.25
CA GLU A 90 0.48 15.30 9.70
C GLU A 90 0.67 15.29 11.24
N SER A 91 -0.42 15.17 12.01
CA SER A 91 -0.39 15.19 13.47
C SER A 91 -0.74 13.83 14.09
N VAL A 92 -1.62 13.06 13.44
CA VAL A 92 -2.17 11.81 13.96
C VAL A 92 -1.65 10.62 13.17
N ALA A 93 -1.04 9.67 13.89
CA ALA A 93 -0.62 8.39 13.34
C ALA A 93 -0.71 7.28 14.39
N TYR A 94 -0.72 6.05 13.89
CA TYR A 94 -0.65 4.82 14.68
C TYR A 94 0.59 4.05 14.32
N ARG A 95 1.21 3.41 15.32
CA ARG A 95 2.29 2.44 15.08
C ARG A 95 2.14 1.20 15.94
N VAL A 96 2.75 0.11 15.47
CA VAL A 96 2.81 -1.16 16.20
C VAL A 96 4.06 -1.94 15.78
N ALA A 97 4.72 -2.58 16.74
CA ALA A 97 5.81 -3.51 16.44
C ALA A 97 5.26 -4.81 15.83
N ALA A 98 6.00 -5.40 14.88
CA ALA A 98 5.57 -6.61 14.19
C ALA A 98 5.34 -7.81 15.14
N GLY A 99 6.18 -7.96 16.18
CA GLY A 99 6.10 -9.10 17.10
C GLY A 99 6.36 -10.44 16.40
N THR A 100 6.18 -11.55 17.12
CA THR A 100 6.29 -12.91 16.56
C THR A 100 5.27 -13.81 17.25
N CYS A 101 4.81 -14.87 16.59
CA CYS A 101 3.79 -15.73 17.22
C CYS A 101 4.31 -16.48 18.47
N SER A 102 5.62 -16.73 18.55
CA SER A 102 6.27 -17.34 19.72
C SER A 102 6.55 -16.35 20.85
N ALA A 103 6.35 -15.05 20.64
CA ALA A 103 6.63 -14.06 21.67
C ALA A 103 5.67 -14.18 22.85
N THR A 104 6.19 -13.98 24.05
CA THR A 104 5.39 -13.95 25.28
C THR A 104 4.67 -12.61 25.47
N SER A 105 5.15 -11.54 24.81
CA SER A 105 4.54 -10.22 24.81
C SER A 105 3.67 -10.00 23.57
N ARG A 106 2.50 -9.41 23.77
CA ARG A 106 1.60 -9.05 22.67
C ARG A 106 2.01 -7.71 22.03
N PRO A 107 1.75 -7.51 20.73
CA PRO A 107 1.90 -6.20 20.10
C PRO A 107 1.06 -5.14 20.81
N VAL A 108 1.64 -3.95 21.00
CA VAL A 108 0.98 -2.79 21.61
C VAL A 108 0.77 -1.76 20.53
N LEU A 109 -0.49 -1.37 20.32
CA LEU A 109 -0.83 -0.27 19.42
C LEU A 109 -0.52 1.04 20.12
N GLU A 110 0.24 1.91 19.48
CA GLU A 110 0.52 3.25 19.98
C GLU A 110 -0.09 4.28 19.03
N LYS A 111 -0.58 5.38 19.59
CA LYS A 111 -1.11 6.53 18.83
C LYS A 111 -0.38 7.80 19.22
N THR A 112 -0.11 8.65 18.23
CA THR A 112 0.33 10.04 18.43
C THR A 112 -0.78 10.98 17.98
N ASP A 113 -0.82 12.16 18.62
CA ASP A 113 -1.67 13.30 18.24
C ASP A 113 -0.82 14.59 18.09
N ASP A 114 0.51 14.46 18.01
CA ASP A 114 1.49 15.55 18.05
C ASP A 114 2.69 15.34 17.10
N GLY A 115 2.44 14.75 15.93
CA GLY A 115 3.46 14.59 14.89
C GLY A 115 4.54 13.58 15.26
N GLY A 116 4.23 12.63 16.14
CA GLY A 116 5.17 11.60 16.60
C GLY A 116 6.10 12.05 17.73
N SER A 117 5.87 13.24 18.29
CA SER A 117 6.63 13.75 19.44
C SER A 117 6.38 12.90 20.69
N THR A 118 5.14 12.46 20.90
CA THR A 118 4.75 11.52 21.95
C THR A 118 3.87 10.40 21.39
N TRP A 119 3.98 9.23 22.01
CA TRP A 119 3.23 8.02 21.64
C TRP A 119 2.53 7.47 22.88
N ILE A 120 1.20 7.35 22.79
CA ILE A 120 0.35 6.84 23.86
C ILE A 120 0.02 5.39 23.55
N ALA A 121 0.44 4.48 24.44
CA ALA A 121 0.13 3.06 24.33
C ALA A 121 -1.36 2.78 24.59
N SER A 122 -1.91 1.83 23.83
CA SER A 122 -3.27 1.31 24.04
C SER A 122 -3.44 0.73 25.43
N THR A 123 -4.54 1.05 26.10
CA THR A 123 -4.83 0.55 27.45
C THR A 123 -5.40 -0.87 27.46
N SER A 124 -5.91 -1.33 26.33
CA SER A 124 -6.35 -2.71 26.11
C SER A 124 -5.34 -3.48 25.27
N THR A 125 -5.34 -4.81 25.39
CA THR A 125 -4.50 -5.70 24.58
C THR A 125 -5.31 -6.32 23.44
N THR A 126 -4.72 -6.37 22.24
CA THR A 126 -5.22 -7.19 21.14
C THR A 126 -5.03 -8.69 21.41
N ASP A 127 -5.75 -9.55 20.71
CA ASP A 127 -5.58 -11.01 20.71
C ASP A 127 -4.50 -11.50 19.73
N LEU A 128 -3.98 -10.61 18.90
CA LEU A 128 -2.83 -10.85 18.02
C LEU A 128 -1.54 -11.09 18.83
N SER A 129 -0.68 -11.95 18.29
CA SER A 129 0.68 -12.26 18.79
C SER A 129 1.75 -11.66 17.87
N SER A 130 1.40 -11.41 16.61
CA SER A 130 2.19 -10.61 15.66
C SER A 130 1.27 -9.77 14.78
N VAL A 131 1.82 -8.74 14.16
CA VAL A 131 1.17 -7.84 13.20
C VAL A 131 2.05 -7.80 11.97
N PHE A 132 1.44 -7.93 10.80
CA PHE A 132 2.11 -7.73 9.51
C PHE A 132 1.38 -6.72 8.61
N ARG A 133 0.35 -6.07 9.14
CA ARG A 133 -0.33 -4.92 8.53
C ARG A 133 -1.01 -4.07 9.60
N LEU A 134 -0.90 -2.76 9.46
CA LEU A 134 -1.64 -1.76 10.23
C LEU A 134 -2.30 -0.79 9.25
N GLN A 135 -3.55 -0.43 9.51
CA GLN A 135 -4.25 0.63 8.78
C GLN A 135 -5.02 1.49 9.77
N ALA A 136 -4.70 2.77 9.80
CA ALA A 136 -5.53 3.81 10.37
C ALA A 136 -6.54 4.27 9.32
N VAL A 137 -7.79 4.40 9.71
CA VAL A 137 -8.87 4.90 8.86
C VAL A 137 -9.24 6.33 9.26
N ASP A 138 -9.26 6.59 10.57
CA ASP A 138 -9.44 7.91 11.15
C ASP A 138 -8.80 7.95 12.55
N GLN A 139 -8.99 9.06 13.28
CA GLN A 139 -8.42 9.29 14.61
C GLN A 139 -8.88 8.30 15.70
N SER A 140 -9.96 7.54 15.44
CA SER A 140 -10.58 6.60 16.36
C SER A 140 -10.54 5.15 15.88
N TYR A 141 -10.57 4.96 14.56
CA TYR A 141 -10.64 3.67 13.90
C TYR A 141 -9.31 3.27 13.28
N ALA A 142 -8.76 2.18 13.77
CA ALA A 142 -7.63 1.47 13.15
C ALA A 142 -7.86 -0.04 13.21
N TYR A 143 -7.29 -0.76 12.25
CA TYR A 143 -7.26 -2.22 12.27
C TYR A 143 -5.86 -2.76 12.00
N MET A 144 -5.61 -3.95 12.54
CA MET A 144 -4.38 -4.71 12.36
C MET A 144 -4.70 -6.07 11.78
N VAL A 145 -3.83 -6.56 10.90
CA VAL A 145 -3.83 -7.95 10.44
C VAL A 145 -2.56 -8.60 10.97
N GLY A 146 -2.71 -9.81 11.49
CA GLY A 146 -1.65 -10.48 12.21
C GLY A 146 -1.94 -11.94 12.49
N LEU A 147 -1.03 -12.62 13.18
CA LEU A 147 -1.28 -13.97 13.68
C LEU A 147 -1.95 -13.91 15.05
N GLY A 148 -3.11 -14.54 15.19
CA GLY A 148 -3.94 -14.52 16.40
C GLY A 148 -3.77 -15.75 17.29
N GLY A 149 -3.93 -15.53 18.60
CA GLY A 149 -4.07 -16.58 19.60
C GLY A 149 -2.89 -17.56 19.68
N THR A 150 -3.15 -18.77 20.17
CA THR A 150 -2.18 -19.86 20.25
C THR A 150 -2.10 -20.68 18.96
N SER A 151 -3.06 -20.52 18.05
CA SER A 151 -3.08 -21.22 16.76
C SER A 151 -2.19 -20.58 15.71
N CYS A 152 -1.72 -19.35 15.93
CA CYS A 152 -0.87 -18.62 14.98
C CYS A 152 -1.48 -18.54 13.58
N LEU A 153 -2.80 -18.37 13.48
CA LEU A 153 -3.49 -18.21 12.20
C LEU A 153 -3.71 -16.73 11.89
N PRO A 154 -3.72 -16.33 10.62
CA PRO A 154 -4.08 -14.98 10.22
C PRO A 154 -5.45 -14.57 10.79
N GLY A 155 -5.51 -13.37 11.35
CA GLY A 155 -6.70 -12.76 11.91
C GLY A 155 -6.65 -11.24 11.78
N LEU A 156 -7.81 -10.61 11.96
CA LEU A 156 -7.97 -9.17 11.94
C LEU A 156 -8.58 -8.70 13.24
N THR A 157 -7.96 -7.69 13.85
CA THR A 157 -8.45 -7.03 15.06
C THR A 157 -8.49 -5.54 14.85
N ALA A 158 -9.58 -4.91 15.28
CA ALA A 158 -9.79 -3.47 15.13
C ALA A 158 -10.14 -2.79 16.45
N THR A 159 -9.86 -1.49 16.51
CA THR A 159 -10.32 -0.59 17.56
C THR A 159 -11.14 0.52 16.95
N TYR A 160 -12.23 0.92 17.61
CA TYR A 160 -13.04 2.09 17.26
C TYR A 160 -12.95 3.20 18.33
N THR A 161 -11.99 3.04 19.24
CA THR A 161 -11.83 3.87 20.43
C THR A 161 -10.35 4.13 20.70
N SER A 162 -9.55 4.25 19.64
CA SER A 162 -8.12 4.58 19.67
C SER A 162 -7.31 3.68 20.63
N GLY A 163 -7.63 2.38 20.68
CA GLY A 163 -6.90 1.39 21.49
C GLY A 163 -7.41 1.19 22.91
N SER A 164 -8.48 1.89 23.34
CA SER A 164 -9.11 1.60 24.64
C SER A 164 -9.95 0.30 24.64
N GLY A 165 -10.32 -0.20 23.46
CA GLY A 165 -10.96 -1.49 23.28
C GLY A 165 -10.64 -2.09 21.91
N PHE A 166 -10.63 -3.42 21.84
CA PHE A 166 -10.37 -4.18 20.62
C PHE A 166 -11.47 -5.21 20.38
N GLN A 167 -11.77 -5.45 19.10
CA GLN A 167 -12.66 -6.52 18.67
C GLN A 167 -12.03 -7.28 17.49
N THR A 168 -12.07 -8.60 17.59
CA THR A 168 -11.60 -9.52 16.54
C THR A 168 -12.69 -9.76 15.50
N TYR A 169 -12.30 -9.80 14.24
CA TYR A 169 -13.17 -10.04 13.09
C TYR A 169 -12.58 -11.13 12.20
N PRO A 170 -12.71 -12.41 12.57
CA PRO A 170 -12.10 -13.51 11.82
C PRO A 170 -12.57 -13.55 10.36
N ASP A 171 -13.84 -13.25 10.09
CA ASP A 171 -14.39 -13.29 8.73
C ASP A 171 -13.87 -12.14 7.84
N ARG A 172 -13.36 -11.05 8.43
CA ARG A 172 -12.83 -9.89 7.68
C ARG A 172 -11.39 -10.08 7.24
N VAL A 173 -10.68 -11.06 7.77
CA VAL A 173 -9.31 -11.35 7.32
C VAL A 173 -9.29 -11.80 5.86
N ALA A 174 -10.35 -12.47 5.41
CA ALA A 174 -10.50 -12.99 4.04
C ALA A 174 -10.63 -11.89 2.98
N SER A 175 -10.93 -10.65 3.38
CA SER A 175 -11.00 -9.47 2.52
C SER A 175 -9.84 -8.51 2.78
N ALA A 176 -8.79 -8.95 3.47
CA ALA A 176 -7.63 -8.12 3.73
C ALA A 176 -6.52 -8.43 2.72
N TRP A 177 -5.69 -7.43 2.45
CA TRP A 177 -4.38 -7.66 1.87
C TRP A 177 -3.37 -8.04 2.95
N PHE A 178 -2.55 -9.05 2.70
CA PHE A 178 -1.32 -9.34 3.45
C PHE A 178 -0.40 -10.32 2.69
N LEU A 179 0.89 -10.31 3.02
CA LEU A 179 1.81 -11.38 2.63
C LEU A 179 1.65 -12.55 3.58
N ASP A 180 1.54 -13.77 3.08
CA ASP A 180 1.48 -14.96 3.92
C ASP A 180 2.81 -15.08 4.71
N PRO A 181 2.80 -14.95 6.05
CA PRO A 181 4.01 -14.96 6.84
C PRO A 181 4.71 -16.34 6.85
N ALA A 182 4.00 -17.42 6.51
CA ALA A 182 4.60 -18.74 6.35
C ALA A 182 5.17 -18.96 4.93
N ASN A 183 4.73 -18.17 3.96
CA ASN A 183 5.18 -18.24 2.57
C ASN A 183 5.12 -16.86 1.90
N PRO A 184 6.19 -16.03 2.00
CA PRO A 184 6.19 -14.66 1.48
C PRO A 184 6.15 -14.56 -0.05
N ALA A 185 6.11 -15.69 -0.77
CA ALA A 185 5.79 -15.75 -2.20
C ALA A 185 4.27 -15.75 -2.48
N VAL A 186 3.41 -15.69 -1.45
CA VAL A 186 1.95 -15.67 -1.58
C VAL A 186 1.39 -14.39 -1.00
N VAL A 187 0.59 -13.69 -1.81
CA VAL A 187 -0.19 -12.52 -1.40
C VAL A 187 -1.63 -12.97 -1.18
N HIS A 188 -2.16 -12.74 0.02
CA HIS A 188 -3.59 -12.74 0.24
C HIS A 188 -4.15 -11.37 -0.14
N ALA A 189 -5.23 -11.37 -0.91
CA ALA A 189 -5.94 -10.17 -1.35
C ALA A 189 -7.46 -10.41 -1.23
N PRO A 190 -8.30 -9.37 -1.38
CA PRO A 190 -9.76 -9.53 -1.39
C PRO A 190 -10.28 -10.47 -2.48
N GLY A 191 -9.52 -10.65 -3.57
CA GLY A 191 -9.79 -11.61 -4.63
C GLY A 191 -9.35 -13.06 -4.32
N GLY A 192 -8.75 -13.30 -3.15
CA GLY A 192 -8.17 -14.57 -2.74
C GLY A 192 -6.64 -14.56 -2.75
N ASN A 193 -6.04 -15.75 -2.67
CA ASN A 193 -4.58 -15.91 -2.70
C ASN A 193 -4.07 -15.85 -4.15
N ALA A 194 -2.98 -15.13 -4.35
CA ALA A 194 -2.24 -15.08 -5.60
C ALA A 194 -0.73 -15.23 -5.36
N ALA A 195 0.00 -15.67 -6.39
CA ALA A 195 1.46 -15.68 -6.33
C ALA A 195 1.99 -14.24 -6.38
N ALA A 196 2.98 -13.95 -5.54
CA ALA A 196 3.81 -12.76 -5.68
C ALA A 196 4.66 -12.86 -6.98
N PRO A 197 5.03 -11.73 -7.59
CA PRO A 197 5.91 -11.68 -8.76
C PRO A 197 7.39 -11.97 -8.44
N CYS A 198 7.71 -12.32 -7.20
CA CYS A 198 9.05 -12.60 -6.71
C CYS A 198 9.04 -13.75 -5.69
N ALA A 199 10.23 -14.28 -5.38
CA ALA A 199 10.37 -15.40 -4.44
C ALA A 199 10.09 -15.00 -2.98
N THR A 200 10.30 -13.73 -2.62
CA THR A 200 10.03 -13.22 -1.26
C THR A 200 9.58 -11.77 -1.34
N GLY A 201 8.30 -11.55 -1.03
CA GLY A 201 7.79 -10.20 -0.80
C GLY A 201 8.27 -9.64 0.54
N ALA A 202 8.69 -8.38 0.56
CA ALA A 202 9.17 -7.70 1.77
C ALA A 202 8.15 -6.71 2.34
N VAL A 203 7.60 -5.82 1.51
CA VAL A 203 6.65 -4.78 1.95
C VAL A 203 5.46 -4.71 1.00
N LEU A 204 4.25 -4.86 1.53
CA LEU A 204 3.00 -4.75 0.77
C LEU A 204 2.29 -3.44 1.14
N ALA A 205 1.95 -2.63 0.13
CA ALA A 205 1.20 -1.38 0.28
C ALA A 205 -0.12 -1.47 -0.50
N PRO A 206 -1.21 -1.88 0.14
CA PRO A 206 -2.55 -1.88 -0.45
C PRO A 206 -3.06 -0.46 -0.62
N LEU A 207 -3.61 -0.15 -1.78
CA LEU A 207 -4.27 1.12 -2.08
C LEU A 207 -5.80 1.00 -1.95
N ASP A 208 -6.36 -0.09 -2.47
CA ASP A 208 -7.77 -0.47 -2.33
C ASP A 208 -7.96 -1.98 -2.54
N ASP A 209 -9.19 -2.43 -2.77
CA ASP A 209 -9.49 -3.86 -2.92
C ASP A 209 -8.86 -4.51 -4.17
N LEU A 210 -8.55 -3.71 -5.19
CA LEU A 210 -8.00 -4.15 -6.47
C LEU A 210 -6.52 -3.80 -6.63
N ARG A 211 -6.08 -2.68 -6.04
CA ARG A 211 -4.77 -2.08 -6.26
C ARG A 211 -3.86 -2.25 -5.07
N ALA A 212 -2.64 -2.70 -5.32
CA ALA A 212 -1.57 -2.78 -4.33
C ALA A 212 -0.22 -2.67 -5.02
N ALA A 213 0.79 -2.26 -4.26
CA ALA A 213 2.18 -2.38 -4.65
C ALA A 213 2.92 -3.33 -3.70
N LEU A 214 3.87 -4.08 -4.24
CA LEU A 214 4.72 -5.00 -3.50
C LEU A 214 6.18 -4.64 -3.77
N LEU A 215 6.93 -4.35 -2.72
CA LEU A 215 8.39 -4.30 -2.73
C LEU A 215 8.92 -5.70 -2.38
N CYS A 216 9.70 -6.27 -3.30
CA CYS A 216 10.36 -7.56 -3.13
C CYS A 216 11.72 -7.42 -2.43
N ASP A 217 12.26 -8.54 -1.95
CA ASP A 217 13.55 -8.60 -1.27
C ASP A 217 14.73 -8.21 -2.18
N ASP A 218 14.59 -8.35 -3.49
CA ASP A 218 15.54 -7.90 -4.51
C ASP A 218 15.47 -6.39 -4.82
N GLY A 219 14.57 -5.64 -4.17
CA GLY A 219 14.40 -4.20 -4.36
C GLY A 219 13.50 -3.82 -5.53
N VAL A 220 12.91 -4.78 -6.25
CA VAL A 220 11.97 -4.50 -7.34
C VAL A 220 10.58 -4.24 -6.78
N ILE A 221 9.93 -3.17 -7.26
CA ILE A 221 8.56 -2.80 -6.87
C ILE A 221 7.60 -3.18 -8.00
N TYR A 222 6.63 -4.01 -7.68
CA TYR A 222 5.57 -4.42 -8.59
C TYR A 222 4.23 -3.81 -8.19
N ARG A 223 3.36 -3.55 -9.18
CA ARG A 223 2.00 -3.05 -8.96
C ARG A 223 0.97 -3.96 -9.59
N THR A 224 -0.18 -4.07 -8.93
CA THR A 224 -1.35 -4.78 -9.43
C THR A 224 -2.58 -3.86 -9.43
N ALA A 225 -3.53 -4.14 -10.31
CA ALA A 225 -4.83 -3.46 -10.38
C ALA A 225 -6.01 -4.45 -10.40
N ASN A 226 -5.75 -5.71 -10.06
CA ASN A 226 -6.73 -6.79 -10.09
C ASN A 226 -6.52 -7.80 -8.95
N SER A 227 -6.33 -7.28 -7.73
CA SER A 227 -6.20 -8.08 -6.51
C SER A 227 -5.04 -9.10 -6.56
N GLY A 228 -3.92 -8.73 -7.19
CA GLY A 228 -2.70 -9.54 -7.23
C GLY A 228 -2.69 -10.62 -8.30
N VAL A 229 -3.72 -10.69 -9.15
CA VAL A 229 -3.79 -11.70 -10.22
C VAL A 229 -2.75 -11.44 -11.30
N VAL A 230 -2.50 -10.18 -11.64
CA VAL A 230 -1.46 -9.75 -12.56
C VAL A 230 -0.65 -8.62 -11.93
N TRP A 231 0.67 -8.71 -12.10
CA TRP A 231 1.63 -7.70 -11.72
C TRP A 231 2.24 -7.06 -12.96
N ASP A 232 2.65 -5.80 -12.84
CA ASP A 232 3.38 -5.09 -13.90
C ASP A 232 4.79 -5.64 -14.11
N ALA A 233 5.58 -5.00 -14.98
CA ALA A 233 6.95 -5.42 -15.29
C ALA A 233 7.95 -5.14 -14.16
N GLY A 234 7.53 -4.54 -13.05
CA GLY A 234 8.41 -4.09 -11.97
C GLY A 234 9.05 -2.72 -12.25
N THR A 235 9.50 -2.07 -11.19
CA THR A 235 10.23 -0.81 -11.23
C THR A 235 11.32 -0.85 -10.16
N ILE A 236 12.55 -0.55 -10.56
CA ILE A 236 13.69 -0.50 -9.64
C ILE A 236 13.86 0.95 -9.18
N ILE A 237 13.93 1.13 -7.87
CA ILE A 237 14.36 2.38 -7.24
C ILE A 237 15.55 2.01 -6.37
N GLU A 238 16.69 2.63 -6.66
CA GLU A 238 17.94 2.31 -5.97
C GLU A 238 17.82 2.60 -4.46
N GLY A 239 18.23 1.61 -3.65
CA GLY A 239 18.16 1.67 -2.20
C GLY A 239 16.75 1.72 -1.59
N ALA A 240 15.70 1.40 -2.36
CA ALA A 240 14.35 1.23 -1.85
C ALA A 240 14.31 0.20 -0.71
N SER A 241 13.66 0.54 0.38
CA SER A 241 13.58 -0.34 1.57
C SER A 241 12.22 -0.30 2.27
N SER A 242 11.37 0.66 1.93
CA SER A 242 10.02 0.79 2.49
C SER A 242 9.07 1.39 1.47
N LEU A 243 7.78 1.10 1.63
CA LEU A 243 6.73 1.41 0.67
C LEU A 243 5.42 1.71 1.41
N ALA A 244 4.73 2.78 1.04
CA ALA A 244 3.39 3.10 1.52
C ALA A 244 2.48 3.54 0.37
N ALA A 245 1.18 3.32 0.52
CA ALA A 245 0.16 3.84 -0.37
C ALA A 245 -0.20 5.29 -0.01
N THR A 246 -0.56 6.08 -1.02
CA THR A 246 -1.20 7.40 -0.86
C THR A 246 -2.68 7.30 -1.27
N GLY A 247 -3.39 8.40 -1.55
CA GLY A 247 -4.75 8.34 -2.11
C GLY A 247 -4.79 7.93 -3.59
N ASN A 248 -3.70 8.13 -4.34
CA ASN A 248 -3.68 7.91 -5.80
C ASN A 248 -2.42 7.20 -6.33
N GLY A 249 -1.53 6.75 -5.45
CA GLY A 249 -0.26 6.14 -5.82
C GLY A 249 0.46 5.54 -4.63
N TYR A 250 1.79 5.58 -4.71
CA TYR A 250 2.67 5.05 -3.69
C TYR A 250 3.84 6.01 -3.45
N VAL A 251 4.38 5.97 -2.24
CA VAL A 251 5.66 6.57 -1.92
C VAL A 251 6.63 5.48 -1.45
N VAL A 252 7.88 5.67 -1.83
CA VAL A 252 8.99 4.75 -1.56
C VAL A 252 10.01 5.50 -0.74
N ALA A 253 10.44 4.89 0.35
CA ALA A 253 11.56 5.38 1.13
C ALA A 253 12.78 4.49 0.90
N GLY A 254 13.91 5.14 0.66
CA GLY A 254 15.18 4.47 0.41
C GLY A 254 16.37 5.28 0.87
N ARG A 255 17.52 4.62 0.93
CA ARG A 255 18.83 5.27 1.17
C ARG A 255 19.64 5.27 -0.11
N GLN A 256 20.80 5.93 -0.09
CA GLN A 256 21.77 5.90 -1.19
C GLN A 256 21.27 6.50 -2.52
N ALA A 257 20.30 7.42 -2.47
CA ALA A 257 19.98 8.22 -3.64
C ALA A 257 21.11 9.25 -3.87
N GLU A 258 21.48 9.48 -5.14
CA GLU A 258 22.64 10.29 -5.53
C GLU A 258 22.65 11.71 -4.91
N ASP A 259 21.47 12.28 -4.63
CA ASP A 259 21.30 13.63 -4.07
C ASP A 259 20.65 13.66 -2.67
N CYS A 260 20.66 12.55 -1.93
CA CYS A 260 20.09 12.49 -0.59
C CYS A 260 20.98 11.75 0.40
N ALA A 261 21.58 12.49 1.33
CA ALA A 261 22.43 11.95 2.40
C ALA A 261 21.65 11.22 3.51
N GLY A 262 20.31 11.24 3.48
CA GLY A 262 19.43 10.60 4.46
C GLY A 262 18.45 9.63 3.83
N VAL A 263 17.16 9.81 4.13
CA VAL A 263 16.08 9.01 3.52
C VAL A 263 15.47 9.77 2.35
N ALA A 264 15.64 9.23 1.14
CA ALA A 264 15.00 9.74 -0.06
C ALA A 264 13.55 9.28 -0.13
N VAL A 265 12.67 10.19 -0.57
CA VAL A 265 11.26 9.91 -0.84
C VAL A 265 11.03 10.00 -2.34
N VAL A 266 10.51 8.92 -2.92
CA VAL A 266 10.22 8.80 -4.35
C VAL A 266 8.75 8.44 -4.53
N GLY A 267 8.06 9.18 -5.40
CA GLY A 267 6.67 8.97 -5.76
C GLY A 267 6.55 8.00 -6.92
N LEU A 268 5.57 7.11 -6.83
CA LEU A 268 5.18 6.16 -7.87
C LEU A 268 3.67 6.29 -8.16
N SER A 269 3.31 6.32 -9.44
CA SER A 269 1.91 6.24 -9.84
C SER A 269 1.31 4.88 -9.49
N ALA A 270 0.02 4.86 -9.17
CA ALA A 270 -0.75 3.61 -8.99
C ALA A 270 -0.75 2.73 -10.23
N SER A 271 -0.59 3.31 -11.43
CA SER A 271 -0.47 2.57 -12.69
C SER A 271 0.99 2.52 -13.15
N SER A 272 1.37 1.38 -13.73
CA SER A 272 2.68 1.17 -14.35
C SER A 272 2.81 1.70 -15.78
N ALA A 273 1.71 2.18 -16.38
CA ALA A 273 1.68 2.63 -17.76
C ALA A 273 2.47 3.94 -17.94
N GLY A 274 3.79 3.82 -18.16
CA GLY A 274 4.67 4.89 -18.64
C GLY A 274 5.04 5.98 -17.64
N ALA A 275 4.62 5.88 -16.38
CA ALA A 275 4.99 6.85 -15.35
C ALA A 275 6.33 6.48 -14.71
N ALA A 276 7.35 7.30 -14.97
CA ALA A 276 8.64 7.17 -14.30
C ALA A 276 8.52 7.52 -12.79
N PRO A 277 9.37 6.94 -11.93
CA PRO A 277 9.50 7.40 -10.56
C PRO A 277 9.85 8.88 -10.50
N VAL A 278 9.27 9.61 -9.55
CA VAL A 278 9.48 11.05 -9.39
C VAL A 278 10.12 11.30 -8.03
N ALA A 279 11.28 11.94 -8.00
CA ALA A 279 11.89 12.40 -6.75
C ALA A 279 10.96 13.40 -6.06
N VAL A 280 10.66 13.18 -4.77
CA VAL A 280 9.73 14.00 -3.99
C VAL A 280 10.48 14.90 -3.01
N GLY A 281 11.38 14.31 -2.22
CA GLY A 281 12.16 15.05 -1.23
C GLY A 281 13.17 14.18 -0.49
N CYS A 282 13.86 14.78 0.48
CA CYS A 282 14.95 14.15 1.22
C CYS A 282 14.88 14.52 2.71
N ALA A 283 14.78 13.51 3.57
CA ALA A 283 14.86 13.65 5.02
C ALA A 283 16.31 13.43 5.50
N ALA A 284 17.21 14.37 5.20
CA ALA A 284 18.63 14.30 5.57
C ALA A 284 18.98 15.00 6.89
N GLU A 285 18.32 16.11 7.20
CA GLU A 285 18.71 16.96 8.34
C GLU A 285 18.21 16.42 9.70
N THR A 286 17.10 15.69 9.70
CA THR A 286 16.44 15.15 10.90
C THR A 286 16.86 13.72 11.24
N LEU A 287 17.35 12.95 10.26
CA LEU A 287 17.74 11.54 10.41
C LEU A 287 19.26 11.43 10.25
N ALA A 288 19.99 11.77 11.33
CA ALA A 288 21.45 11.81 11.32
C ALA A 288 22.10 10.44 11.02
N ALA A 289 23.32 10.48 10.49
CA ALA A 289 24.07 9.35 9.95
C ALA A 289 24.34 8.19 10.95
N GLU A 290 24.18 8.41 12.25
CA GLU A 290 24.48 7.44 13.31
C GLU A 290 23.32 6.44 13.57
N ASP A 291 22.09 6.77 13.14
CA ASP A 291 20.89 5.90 13.22
C ASP A 291 20.64 5.10 11.90
N THR A 292 21.62 5.05 11.02
CA THR A 292 21.46 4.64 9.61
C THR A 292 21.41 3.14 9.35
N THR A 293 21.41 2.29 10.37
CA THR A 293 21.40 0.82 10.18
C THR A 293 20.06 0.16 10.47
N GLY A 294 19.03 0.92 10.85
CA GLY A 294 17.69 0.38 11.12
C GLY A 294 16.78 0.28 9.88
N PRO A 295 15.72 -0.55 9.93
CA PRO A 295 14.67 -0.54 8.92
C PRO A 295 13.92 0.79 8.92
N ILE A 296 13.46 1.21 7.74
CA ILE A 296 12.65 2.41 7.57
C ILE A 296 11.18 1.98 7.60
N ALA A 297 10.38 2.61 8.47
CA ALA A 297 8.93 2.54 8.40
C ALA A 297 8.42 3.85 7.79
N ILE A 298 7.59 3.74 6.76
CA ILE A 298 6.94 4.89 6.10
C ILE A 298 5.43 4.75 6.17
N ALA A 299 4.75 5.88 6.35
CA ALA A 299 3.32 6.02 6.13
C ALA A 299 3.06 7.31 5.37
N ALA A 300 1.98 7.34 4.59
CA ALA A 300 1.67 8.52 3.79
C ALA A 300 0.16 8.75 3.67
N THR A 301 -0.17 10.01 3.48
CA THR A 301 -1.45 10.50 2.95
C THR A 301 -1.15 11.28 1.67
N ASP A 302 -2.15 11.96 1.10
CA ASP A 302 -1.89 12.85 -0.05
C ASP A 302 -1.13 14.13 0.36
N GLU A 303 -1.18 14.49 1.64
CA GLU A 303 -0.64 15.75 2.18
C GLU A 303 0.54 15.54 3.14
N SER A 304 0.68 14.35 3.74
CA SER A 304 1.70 14.07 4.74
C SER A 304 2.51 12.82 4.43
N VAL A 305 3.79 12.84 4.82
CA VAL A 305 4.67 11.66 4.77
C VAL A 305 5.36 11.54 6.11
N TRP A 306 5.20 10.40 6.74
CA TRP A 306 5.82 10.05 8.01
C TRP A 306 6.95 9.05 7.76
N ILE A 307 8.12 9.34 8.31
CA ILE A 307 9.27 8.43 8.27
C ILE A 307 9.70 8.16 9.69
N GLN A 308 9.72 6.89 10.06
CA GLN A 308 10.35 6.43 11.28
C GLN A 308 11.62 5.65 10.94
N LEU A 309 12.72 6.04 11.55
CA LEU A 309 13.98 5.33 11.51
C LEU A 309 14.48 5.10 12.94
N GLY A 310 14.55 3.84 13.36
CA GLY A 310 14.84 3.49 14.74
C GLY A 310 13.79 4.11 15.68
N GLY A 311 14.25 4.94 16.62
CA GLY A 311 13.39 5.67 17.56
C GLY A 311 12.96 7.06 17.08
N THR A 312 13.52 7.55 15.98
CA THR A 312 13.31 8.91 15.49
C THR A 312 12.19 8.93 14.45
N VAL A 313 11.29 9.91 14.58
CA VAL A 313 10.20 10.15 13.63
C VAL A 313 10.37 11.54 13.04
N THR A 314 10.19 11.67 11.74
CA THR A 314 10.07 12.95 11.04
C THR A 314 8.81 12.93 10.19
N VAL A 315 8.17 14.09 10.09
CA VAL A 315 6.88 14.24 9.42
C VAL A 315 6.96 15.42 8.46
N SER A 316 6.62 15.14 7.22
CA SER A 316 6.37 16.15 6.21
C SER A 316 4.87 16.47 6.17
N ALA A 317 4.53 17.75 6.06
CA ALA A 317 3.15 18.25 5.88
C ALA A 317 2.89 18.78 4.45
N ASP A 318 3.80 18.51 3.51
CA ASP A 318 3.71 18.96 2.12
C ASP A 318 3.91 17.81 1.10
N GLY A 319 3.50 16.60 1.50
CA GLY A 319 3.58 15.39 0.70
C GLY A 319 4.99 14.84 0.54
N GLY A 320 5.88 15.08 1.49
CA GLY A 320 7.25 14.57 1.50
C GLY A 320 8.27 15.48 0.83
N ARG A 321 7.94 16.73 0.49
CA ARG A 321 8.87 17.66 -0.18
C ARG A 321 9.84 18.27 0.81
N THR A 322 9.38 18.59 2.02
CA THR A 322 10.19 19.10 3.14
C THR A 322 9.91 18.33 4.42
N PHE A 323 10.92 18.22 5.30
CA PHE A 323 10.94 17.46 6.55
C PHE A 323 11.55 18.29 7.69
#